data_AF-A0A3D8MW27-F1
#
_entry.id   AF-A0A3D8MW27-F1
#
_cell.length_a   1.000
_cell.length_b   1.000
_cell.length_c   1.000
_cell.angle_alpha   90.00
_cell.angle_beta   90.00
_cell.angle_gamma   90.00
#
_symmetry.space_group_name_H-M   'P 1'
#
loop_
_entity.id
_entity.type
_entity.pdbx_description
1 polymer ?
#
loop_
_entity_poly.entity_id
_entity_poly.type
_entity_poly.pdbx_seq_one_letter_code
_entity_poly.pdbx_strand_id
1 'polypeptide(L)'
;MPDRLGRRADLPDARGPSDARGAHADGISRRGDARCGAALDAGCRRGPGGGRGLSEQVSLRPRGRRPRAREAGVRIGRLPCGPLNAITDVAGVKVGHRTLMSYDGQVRSGVTAILPNDNPYEERVIGGSFTLNGAGEVSGLVQVNEWGLLETPICLTNTLSVGVVQDAVVQWMVRRHPEIGRRGDVPIPLVGECDDSWLNDIAGGHLRAQHVFEALDRARGGRVREGNVGGGTGMITCDFKAGVGTSSRRFGPPEMSYTLGVLVQSNFGVMNDLRIAGVPVGQVLERDYEGYDRRRVNYGSIIVVFATDAPLLPKQLERIAKRCALGLGRVGSMAAHGSGEIILGFSTTNIVPRHPVGWTGSLVYVHDQHTRDLYEAAIEATEEAVVNSLFAAESMSGFLGRYVPSLPLDDVRQIMASRGC
;
A
#
# COMPACT_ATOMS: atom_id res chain seq x y z
N MET A 1 -14.96 -55.73 -45.09
CA MET A 1 -13.89 -56.21 -45.99
C MET A 1 -13.48 -55.06 -46.91
N PRO A 2 -12.19 -54.69 -47.01
CA PRO A 2 -11.05 -55.22 -46.25
C PRO A 2 -10.42 -54.24 -45.22
N ASP A 3 -9.52 -53.32 -45.61
CA ASP A 3 -8.18 -53.20 -45.00
C ASP A 3 -7.52 -51.79 -45.09
N ARG A 4 -6.49 -51.38 -44.32
CA ARG A 4 -5.91 -51.79 -42.99
C ARG A 4 -4.89 -50.69 -42.54
N LEU A 5 -4.13 -50.93 -41.45
CA LEU A 5 -2.76 -50.47 -41.07
C LEU A 5 -2.24 -49.09 -41.58
N GLY A 6 -1.67 -48.16 -40.79
CA GLY A 6 -1.06 -48.27 -39.46
C GLY A 6 0.45 -47.91 -39.51
N ARG A 7 0.94 -47.04 -38.60
CA ARG A 7 2.37 -46.90 -38.21
C ARG A 7 2.52 -46.02 -36.96
N ARG A 8 3.25 -46.52 -35.97
CA ARG A 8 3.87 -45.73 -34.89
C ARG A 8 5.32 -45.41 -35.27
N ALA A 9 5.86 -44.34 -34.70
CA ALA A 9 7.29 -44.09 -34.47
C ALA A 9 7.34 -43.26 -33.18
N ASP A 10 7.79 -43.79 -32.04
CA ASP A 10 9.18 -44.11 -31.66
C ASP A 10 9.91 -42.86 -31.11
N LEU A 11 9.90 -42.75 -29.78
CA LEU A 11 10.74 -41.85 -28.98
C LEU A 11 12.03 -42.59 -28.59
N PRO A 12 13.22 -41.99 -28.71
CA PRO A 12 14.43 -42.54 -28.12
C PRO A 12 14.54 -42.15 -26.64
N ASP A 13 14.62 -43.17 -25.77
CA ASP A 13 15.16 -43.05 -24.42
C ASP A 13 16.71 -43.02 -24.50
N ALA A 14 17.35 -42.28 -23.60
CA ALA A 14 18.80 -42.16 -23.55
C ALA A 14 19.30 -42.10 -22.09
N ARG A 15 19.72 -43.25 -21.56
CA ARG A 15 20.46 -43.36 -20.30
C ARG A 15 21.81 -44.04 -20.48
N GLY A 16 22.83 -43.44 -19.85
CA GLY A 16 24.08 -44.07 -19.43
C GLY A 16 25.29 -43.88 -20.35
N PRO A 17 26.51 -44.22 -19.89
CA PRO A 17 26.89 -44.68 -18.54
C PRO A 17 27.98 -43.79 -17.89
N SER A 18 28.63 -44.33 -16.84
CA SER A 18 29.64 -43.70 -15.97
C SER A 18 31.06 -43.66 -16.53
N ASP A 19 31.92 -42.81 -15.93
CA ASP A 19 33.15 -43.21 -15.17
C ASP A 19 33.91 -41.92 -14.75
N ALA A 20 34.18 -41.62 -13.47
CA ALA A 20 34.94 -42.31 -12.42
C ALA A 20 36.45 -41.91 -12.37
N ARG A 21 36.84 -41.20 -11.28
CA ARG A 21 38.04 -41.38 -10.41
C ARG A 21 38.47 -40.07 -9.75
N GLY A 22 38.93 -40.13 -8.50
CA GLY A 22 39.60 -39.01 -7.83
C GLY A 22 39.33 -38.88 -6.33
N ALA A 23 39.62 -39.91 -5.54
CA ALA A 23 39.62 -39.80 -4.07
C ALA A 23 41.04 -39.50 -3.55
N HIS A 24 41.17 -38.62 -2.56
CA HIS A 24 42.17 -38.74 -1.48
C HIS A 24 41.73 -37.91 -0.26
N ALA A 25 42.09 -38.39 0.92
CA ALA A 25 41.63 -37.88 2.22
C ALA A 25 42.80 -37.32 3.07
N ASP A 26 42.43 -36.91 4.29
CA ASP A 26 43.26 -36.65 5.48
C ASP A 26 44.00 -35.30 5.62
N GLY A 27 43.92 -34.73 6.83
CA GLY A 27 44.52 -33.43 7.17
C GLY A 27 44.10 -32.81 8.50
N ILE A 28 43.99 -33.57 9.60
CA ILE A 28 43.77 -33.00 10.95
C ILE A 28 45.12 -32.58 11.57
N SER A 29 45.29 -31.31 11.99
CA SER A 29 45.54 -30.97 13.42
C SER A 29 45.88 -29.49 13.75
N ARG A 30 45.17 -28.98 14.76
CA ARG A 30 45.61 -28.26 15.98
C ARG A 30 46.50 -26.98 15.95
N ARG A 31 46.19 -26.14 16.95
CA ARG A 31 46.93 -25.01 17.60
C ARG A 31 46.67 -23.63 16.97
N GLY A 32 46.43 -22.58 17.77
CA GLY A 32 46.34 -22.54 19.24
C GLY A 32 45.88 -21.20 19.81
N ASP A 33 45.74 -21.14 21.14
CA ASP A 33 45.22 -19.98 21.90
C ASP A 33 46.15 -18.75 21.86
N ALA A 34 45.55 -17.56 21.77
CA ALA A 34 46.22 -16.28 22.02
C ALA A 34 45.29 -15.25 22.70
N ARG A 35 45.08 -15.48 24.01
CA ARG A 35 44.91 -14.51 25.12
C ARG A 35 44.27 -13.13 24.84
N CYS A 36 43.18 -12.90 25.58
CA CYS A 36 42.67 -11.58 25.91
C CYS A 36 43.77 -10.69 26.56
N GLY A 37 43.82 -9.41 26.15
CA GLY A 37 44.73 -8.39 26.68
C GLY A 37 43.97 -7.08 26.93
N ALA A 38 44.19 -6.45 28.09
CA ALA A 38 43.35 -5.39 28.60
C ALA A 38 43.67 -3.98 28.04
N ALA A 39 42.69 -3.10 28.23
CA ALA A 39 42.61 -1.69 27.91
C ALA A 39 43.88 -0.83 28.06
N LEU A 40 43.97 0.22 27.23
CA LEU A 40 44.41 1.54 27.69
C LEU A 40 43.55 2.67 27.11
N ASP A 41 43.47 3.73 27.91
CA ASP A 41 42.61 4.90 27.79
C ASP A 41 43.22 5.97 26.86
N ALA A 42 42.38 6.71 26.13
CA ALA A 42 42.81 7.76 25.20
C ALA A 42 41.76 8.88 25.08
N GLY A 43 41.76 9.79 26.05
CA GLY A 43 40.85 10.94 26.06
C GLY A 43 41.11 11.91 24.90
N CYS A 44 40.09 12.11 24.05
CA CYS A 44 40.12 13.11 22.97
C CYS A 44 39.40 14.40 23.39
N ARG A 45 40.12 15.52 23.36
CA ARG A 45 39.62 16.85 23.73
C ARG A 45 38.62 17.36 22.68
N ARG A 46 37.44 17.82 23.10
CA ARG A 46 36.49 18.51 22.21
C ARG A 46 36.85 19.98 22.05
N GLY A 47 37.06 20.43 20.81
CA GLY A 47 37.02 21.85 20.44
C GLY A 47 35.58 22.31 20.12
N PRO A 48 35.28 23.61 20.18
CA PRO A 48 33.93 24.13 19.94
C PRO A 48 33.64 24.27 18.44
N GLY A 49 32.81 23.39 17.89
CA GLY A 49 32.25 23.49 16.55
C GLY A 49 30.72 23.41 16.61
N GLY A 50 30.04 24.52 16.28
CA GLY A 50 28.58 24.65 16.42
C GLY A 50 27.79 23.95 15.31
N GLY A 51 27.75 22.62 15.32
CA GLY A 51 26.73 21.86 14.59
C GLY A 51 25.47 21.69 15.45
N ARG A 52 24.27 21.94 14.90
CA ARG A 52 23.01 21.55 15.54
C ARG A 52 22.90 20.03 15.50
N GLY A 53 23.37 19.35 16.54
CA GLY A 53 23.25 17.91 16.66
C GLY A 53 21.78 17.48 16.70
N LEU A 54 21.35 16.72 15.70
CA LEU A 54 20.05 16.03 15.68
C LEU A 54 20.06 14.84 16.65
N SER A 55 20.22 15.14 17.95
CA SER A 55 20.01 14.20 19.05
C SER A 55 18.79 14.64 19.85
N GLU A 56 17.62 14.68 19.20
CA GLU A 56 16.36 14.90 19.88
C GLU A 56 16.07 13.65 20.73
N GLN A 57 16.21 13.76 22.06
CA GLN A 57 15.83 12.69 22.96
C GLN A 57 14.35 12.37 22.77
N VAL A 58 14.02 11.09 22.54
CA VAL A 58 12.64 10.64 22.29
C VAL A 58 11.77 10.93 23.51
N SER A 59 11.07 12.05 23.45
CA SER A 59 10.06 12.43 24.45
C SER A 59 8.87 11.47 24.32
N LEU A 60 8.76 10.54 25.27
CA LEU A 60 7.63 9.61 25.42
C LEU A 60 6.32 10.31 25.86
N ARG A 61 6.24 11.64 25.82
CA ARG A 61 4.98 12.36 25.99
C ARG A 61 4.10 12.09 24.77
N PRO A 62 2.79 11.85 24.92
CA PRO A 62 1.87 11.80 23.79
C PRO A 62 1.93 13.13 23.05
N ARG A 63 2.57 13.17 21.87
CA ARG A 63 2.42 14.30 20.95
C ARG A 63 0.95 14.29 20.50
N GLY A 64 0.31 15.46 20.47
CA GLY A 64 -1.09 15.56 20.07
C GLY A 64 -1.28 15.09 18.62
N ARG A 65 -2.51 14.67 18.26
CA ARG A 65 -2.84 14.22 16.89
C ARG A 65 -2.32 15.23 15.86
N ARG A 66 -1.41 14.78 14.99
CA ARG A 66 -0.91 15.59 13.87
C ARG A 66 -2.06 16.01 12.95
N PRO A 67 -2.07 17.27 12.45
CA PRO A 67 -3.13 17.75 11.58
C PRO A 67 -3.03 17.11 10.19
N ARG A 68 -4.18 16.91 9.54
CA ARG A 68 -4.27 16.58 8.10
C ARG A 68 -3.90 17.81 7.25
N ALA A 69 -3.67 17.64 5.95
CA ALA A 69 -3.25 18.72 5.05
C ALA A 69 -4.13 19.98 5.17
N ARG A 70 -5.47 19.81 5.06
CA ARG A 70 -6.44 20.90 5.19
C ARG A 70 -6.54 21.50 6.59
N GLU A 71 -6.36 20.68 7.63
CA GLU A 71 -6.32 21.15 9.03
C GLU A 71 -5.06 22.00 9.28
N ALA A 72 -3.98 21.75 8.53
CA ALA A 72 -2.76 22.53 8.56
C ALA A 72 -2.80 23.79 7.67
N GLY A 73 -3.79 23.93 6.78
CA GLY A 73 -3.97 25.05 5.85
C GLY A 73 -3.75 24.70 4.37
N VAL A 74 -3.14 23.55 4.08
CA VAL A 74 -2.84 23.12 2.70
C VAL A 74 -4.11 22.65 2.00
N ARG A 75 -4.47 23.31 0.90
CA ARG A 75 -5.61 22.95 0.05
C ARG A 75 -5.12 22.31 -1.25
N ILE A 76 -5.61 21.12 -1.53
CA ILE A 76 -5.32 20.38 -2.76
C ILE A 76 -6.59 20.34 -3.61
N GLY A 77 -6.49 20.77 -4.87
CA GLY A 77 -7.62 20.76 -5.79
C GLY A 77 -8.75 21.74 -5.46
N ARG A 78 -9.84 21.66 -6.23
CA ARG A 78 -10.99 22.56 -6.18
C ARG A 78 -12.32 21.89 -5.82
N LEU A 79 -12.42 20.55 -5.95
CA LEU A 79 -13.66 19.85 -5.62
C LEU A 79 -13.87 19.78 -4.10
N PRO A 80 -15.12 19.84 -3.61
CA PRO A 80 -15.42 19.73 -2.18
C PRO A 80 -15.16 18.31 -1.68
N CYS A 81 -14.64 18.17 -0.45
CA CYS A 81 -14.51 16.88 0.22
C CYS A 81 -15.87 16.32 0.68
N GLY A 82 -15.94 15.00 0.88
CA GLY A 82 -16.91 14.38 1.79
C GLY A 82 -16.70 14.83 3.25
N PRO A 83 -17.67 14.59 4.15
CA PRO A 83 -17.64 15.08 5.53
C PRO A 83 -16.46 14.55 6.37
N LEU A 84 -15.97 13.35 6.07
CA LEU A 84 -14.80 12.73 6.73
C LEU A 84 -13.49 13.04 5.97
N ASN A 85 -13.61 13.41 4.69
CA ASN A 85 -12.52 13.49 3.72
C ASN A 85 -11.71 12.18 3.70
N ALA A 86 -12.41 11.06 3.50
CA ALA A 86 -11.88 9.70 3.59
C ALA A 86 -12.61 8.73 2.66
N ILE A 87 -12.02 7.57 2.38
CA ILE A 87 -12.64 6.54 1.52
C ILE A 87 -14.01 6.07 2.03
N THR A 88 -14.20 6.13 3.35
CA THR A 88 -15.45 5.82 4.08
C THR A 88 -16.52 6.90 4.00
N ASP A 89 -16.30 8.00 3.25
CA ASP A 89 -17.39 8.88 2.81
C ASP A 89 -18.27 8.20 1.74
N VAL A 90 -17.75 7.20 1.03
CA VAL A 90 -18.55 6.33 0.15
C VAL A 90 -19.35 5.37 1.01
N ALA A 91 -20.67 5.42 0.90
CA ALA A 91 -21.57 4.61 1.71
C ALA A 91 -21.30 3.09 1.55
N GLY A 92 -21.39 2.36 2.66
CA GLY A 92 -21.08 0.92 2.73
C GLY A 92 -19.59 0.61 2.95
N VAL A 93 -18.67 1.48 2.55
CA VAL A 93 -17.23 1.22 2.65
C VAL A 93 -16.76 1.25 4.12
N LYS A 94 -16.01 0.22 4.50
CA LYS A 94 -15.46 0.05 5.85
C LYS A 94 -13.95 -0.15 5.81
N VAL A 95 -13.23 0.47 6.75
CA VAL A 95 -11.76 0.33 6.88
C VAL A 95 -11.40 -0.15 8.29
N GLY A 96 -10.49 -1.11 8.36
CA GLY A 96 -9.93 -1.64 9.61
C GLY A 96 -8.41 -1.76 9.53
N HIS A 97 -7.74 -1.73 10.69
CA HIS A 97 -6.28 -1.83 10.77
C HIS A 97 -5.87 -2.75 11.92
N ARG A 98 -4.84 -3.56 11.67
CA ARG A 98 -4.01 -4.15 12.71
C ARG A 98 -2.58 -3.66 12.55
N THR A 99 -2.11 -2.93 13.55
CA THR A 99 -0.76 -2.35 13.64
C THR A 99 0.10 -3.25 14.53
N LEU A 100 1.33 -3.53 14.11
CA LEU A 100 2.32 -4.35 14.81
C LEU A 100 3.59 -3.53 15.01
N MET A 101 3.88 -3.21 16.27
CA MET A 101 5.11 -2.53 16.67
C MET A 101 5.67 -3.22 17.92
N SER A 102 6.90 -3.73 17.84
CA SER A 102 7.59 -4.36 18.97
C SER A 102 8.42 -3.33 19.76
N TYR A 103 8.58 -3.56 21.06
CA TYR A 103 9.37 -2.67 21.94
C TYR A 103 10.86 -2.64 21.59
N ASP A 104 11.41 -3.74 21.08
CA ASP A 104 12.81 -3.88 20.66
C ASP A 104 13.15 -3.22 19.32
N GLY A 105 12.16 -2.63 18.63
CA GLY A 105 12.36 -1.92 17.36
C GLY A 105 12.24 -2.77 16.10
N GLN A 106 12.24 -4.10 16.19
CA GLN A 106 12.38 -4.97 15.02
C GLN A 106 11.13 -5.02 14.13
N VAL A 107 9.93 -5.05 14.72
CA VAL A 107 8.67 -5.15 13.99
C VAL A 107 8.06 -3.76 13.79
N ARG A 108 7.77 -3.38 12.54
CA ARG A 108 7.10 -2.13 12.14
C ARG A 108 6.16 -2.36 10.97
N SER A 109 5.16 -3.22 11.16
CA SER A 109 4.30 -3.68 10.05
C SER A 109 2.83 -3.82 10.46
N GLY A 110 2.03 -4.45 9.62
CA GLY A 110 0.63 -4.72 9.90
C GLY A 110 -0.18 -5.01 8.65
N VAL A 111 -1.49 -4.88 8.80
CA VAL A 111 -2.46 -5.06 7.72
C VAL A 111 -3.58 -4.03 7.83
N THR A 112 -3.99 -3.48 6.69
CA THR A 112 -5.17 -2.63 6.51
C THR A 112 -6.20 -3.42 5.71
N ALA A 113 -7.42 -3.53 6.20
CA ALA A 113 -8.53 -4.16 5.50
C ALA A 113 -9.53 -3.10 5.02
N ILE A 114 -10.03 -3.27 3.80
CA ILE A 114 -11.02 -2.39 3.15
C ILE A 114 -12.12 -3.29 2.61
N LEU A 115 -13.34 -3.11 3.14
CA LEU A 115 -14.52 -3.87 2.70
C LEU A 115 -15.39 -2.94 1.85
N PRO A 116 -15.88 -3.38 0.67
CA PRO A 116 -16.76 -2.58 -0.18
C PRO A 116 -18.18 -2.48 0.39
N ASN A 117 -18.61 -3.52 1.10
CA ASN A 117 -19.91 -3.70 1.77
C ASN A 117 -19.77 -4.78 2.86
N ASP A 118 -20.88 -5.25 3.42
CA ASP A 118 -20.88 -6.17 4.57
C ASP A 118 -20.72 -7.64 4.18
N ASN A 119 -21.00 -7.99 2.92
CA ASN A 119 -20.95 -9.35 2.39
C ASN A 119 -20.42 -9.36 0.93
N PRO A 120 -19.12 -9.11 0.71
CA PRO A 120 -18.59 -8.98 -0.65
C PRO A 120 -18.63 -10.30 -1.44
N TYR A 121 -18.77 -11.45 -0.78
CA TYR A 121 -18.88 -12.74 -1.45
C TYR A 121 -20.20 -12.85 -2.22
N GLU A 122 -21.33 -12.63 -1.55
CA GLU A 122 -22.66 -12.67 -2.16
C GLU A 122 -22.97 -11.39 -2.96
N GLU A 123 -22.62 -10.24 -2.42
CA GLU A 123 -22.91 -8.91 -2.97
C GLU A 123 -21.68 -8.34 -3.68
N ARG A 124 -21.33 -8.93 -4.82
CA ARG A 124 -20.15 -8.51 -5.60
C ARG A 124 -20.35 -7.11 -6.16
N VAL A 125 -19.30 -6.30 -6.19
CA VAL A 125 -19.34 -4.92 -6.71
C VAL A 125 -18.58 -4.81 -8.02
N ILE A 126 -18.91 -3.83 -8.86
CA ILE A 126 -18.17 -3.60 -10.11
C ILE A 126 -16.77 -3.08 -9.77
N GLY A 127 -15.73 -3.71 -10.32
CA GLY A 127 -14.33 -3.42 -10.05
C GLY A 127 -13.53 -3.04 -11.31
N GLY A 128 -12.36 -2.44 -11.11
CA GLY A 128 -11.39 -2.18 -12.17
C GLY A 128 -10.02 -1.78 -11.61
N SER A 129 -8.97 -1.94 -12.42
CA SER A 129 -7.60 -1.66 -11.99
C SER A 129 -6.73 -1.01 -13.08
N PHE A 130 -5.55 -0.54 -12.68
CA PHE A 130 -4.48 -0.12 -13.57
C PHE A 130 -3.13 -0.26 -12.86
N THR A 131 -2.22 -1.02 -13.47
CA THR A 131 -0.81 -1.11 -13.06
C THR A 131 -0.03 -0.01 -13.78
N LEU A 132 0.50 0.96 -13.03
CA LEU A 132 1.37 2.01 -13.57
C LEU A 132 2.80 1.49 -13.72
N ASN A 133 3.32 0.80 -12.70
CA ASN A 133 4.51 -0.05 -12.80
C ASN A 133 4.30 -1.35 -12.00
N GLY A 134 4.71 -2.48 -12.60
CA GLY A 134 4.40 -3.83 -12.13
C GLY A 134 5.44 -4.45 -11.20
N ALA A 135 6.36 -3.67 -10.62
CA ALA A 135 7.36 -4.15 -9.67
C ALA A 135 6.80 -4.28 -8.25
N GLY A 136 5.68 -4.98 -8.11
CA GLY A 136 4.94 -5.21 -6.85
C GLY A 136 3.74 -6.14 -7.07
N GLU A 137 3.07 -6.52 -6.00
CA GLU A 137 2.03 -7.56 -6.03
C GLU A 137 0.64 -7.04 -5.59
N VAL A 138 -0.39 -7.50 -6.30
CA VAL A 138 -1.79 -7.45 -5.87
C VAL A 138 -2.45 -8.76 -6.30
N SER A 139 -2.58 -9.71 -5.36
CA SER A 139 -3.21 -11.00 -5.65
C SER A 139 -4.63 -10.81 -6.17
N GLY A 140 -5.10 -11.71 -7.05
CA GLY A 140 -6.47 -11.68 -7.57
C GLY A 140 -6.79 -10.59 -8.60
N LEU A 141 -5.86 -9.69 -8.91
CA LEU A 141 -6.08 -8.61 -9.90
C LEU A 141 -6.46 -9.12 -11.31
N VAL A 142 -5.97 -10.31 -11.67
CA VAL A 142 -6.33 -11.02 -12.92
C VAL A 142 -7.85 -11.23 -13.01
N GLN A 143 -8.50 -11.67 -11.93
CA GLN A 143 -9.94 -11.90 -11.91
C GLN A 143 -10.73 -10.58 -11.98
N VAL A 144 -10.27 -9.53 -11.29
CA VAL A 144 -10.90 -8.20 -11.36
C VAL A 144 -10.87 -7.66 -12.80
N ASN A 145 -9.78 -7.89 -13.53
CA ASN A 145 -9.64 -7.43 -14.91
C ASN A 145 -10.43 -8.29 -15.92
N GLU A 146 -10.61 -9.59 -15.65
CA GLU A 146 -11.38 -10.50 -16.49
C GLU A 146 -12.90 -10.33 -16.29
N TRP A 147 -13.38 -10.33 -15.05
CA TRP A 147 -14.81 -10.25 -14.75
C TRP A 147 -15.34 -8.83 -14.59
N GLY A 148 -14.46 -7.86 -14.30
CA GLY A 148 -14.89 -6.51 -13.89
C GLY A 148 -15.62 -6.50 -12.55
N LEU A 149 -15.36 -7.50 -11.69
CA LEU A 149 -16.03 -7.70 -10.40
C LEU A 149 -15.02 -7.83 -9.27
N LEU A 150 -15.42 -7.35 -8.09
CA LEU A 150 -14.71 -7.51 -6.83
C LEU A 150 -15.64 -8.21 -5.83
N GLU A 151 -15.13 -9.28 -5.21
CA GLU A 151 -15.90 -10.22 -4.39
C GLU A 151 -15.26 -10.55 -3.03
N THR A 152 -14.15 -9.88 -2.71
CA THR A 152 -13.40 -10.08 -1.46
C THR A 152 -13.06 -8.73 -0.82
N PRO A 153 -12.84 -8.68 0.51
CA PRO A 153 -12.18 -7.53 1.12
C PRO A 153 -10.78 -7.33 0.53
N ILE A 154 -10.39 -6.08 0.28
CA ILE A 154 -9.02 -5.73 -0.10
C ILE A 154 -8.18 -5.65 1.17
N CYS A 155 -7.07 -6.38 1.24
CA CYS A 155 -6.09 -6.26 2.32
C CYS A 155 -4.77 -5.66 1.80
N LEU A 156 -4.20 -4.70 2.53
CA LEU A 156 -2.92 -4.07 2.24
C LEU A 156 -1.91 -4.38 3.35
N THR A 157 -0.71 -4.87 2.98
CA THR A 157 0.30 -5.38 3.92
C THR A 157 1.74 -5.18 3.40
N ASN A 158 2.74 -5.87 3.96
CA ASN A 158 4.12 -5.90 3.45
C ASN A 158 4.35 -7.01 2.41
N THR A 159 5.37 -6.84 1.57
CA THR A 159 5.69 -7.72 0.44
C THR A 159 5.76 -9.21 0.80
N LEU A 160 6.54 -9.57 1.83
CA LEU A 160 6.72 -10.98 2.20
C LEU A 160 5.54 -11.55 3.00
N SER A 161 4.51 -10.75 3.29
CA SER A 161 3.30 -11.17 4.00
C SER A 161 2.08 -11.37 3.09
N VAL A 162 2.18 -11.15 1.77
CA VAL A 162 1.05 -11.36 0.84
C VAL A 162 0.44 -12.75 0.99
N GLY A 163 1.26 -13.81 0.98
CA GLY A 163 0.79 -15.19 1.08
C GLY A 163 0.05 -15.52 2.38
N VAL A 164 0.57 -15.10 3.54
CA VAL A 164 -0.09 -15.34 4.84
C VAL A 164 -1.35 -14.50 5.01
N VAL A 165 -1.42 -13.31 4.40
CA VAL A 165 -2.63 -12.49 4.38
C VAL A 165 -3.68 -13.08 3.44
N GLN A 166 -3.29 -13.59 2.27
CA GLN A 166 -4.19 -14.25 1.33
C GLN A 166 -4.85 -15.50 1.94
N ASP A 167 -4.06 -16.40 2.52
CA ASP A 167 -4.55 -17.57 3.27
C ASP A 167 -5.53 -17.16 4.39
N ALA A 168 -5.17 -16.14 5.17
CA ALA A 168 -6.04 -15.64 6.24
C ALA A 168 -7.35 -15.02 5.71
N VAL A 169 -7.36 -14.33 4.57
CA VAL A 169 -8.61 -13.84 3.96
C VAL A 169 -9.51 -15.01 3.55
N VAL A 170 -8.95 -16.07 2.92
CA VAL A 170 -9.72 -17.29 2.61
C VAL A 170 -10.32 -17.90 3.88
N GLN A 171 -9.52 -18.09 4.94
CA GLN A 171 -10.02 -18.63 6.21
C GLN A 171 -11.11 -17.76 6.85
N TRP A 172 -10.99 -16.43 6.75
CA TRP A 172 -11.99 -15.50 7.27
C TRP A 172 -13.31 -15.57 6.49
N MET A 173 -13.24 -15.70 5.17
CA MET A 173 -14.41 -15.87 4.29
C MET A 173 -15.08 -17.23 4.50
N VAL A 174 -14.32 -18.34 4.50
CA VAL A 174 -14.86 -19.71 4.71
C VAL A 174 -15.55 -19.87 6.07
N ARG A 175 -15.14 -19.13 7.11
CA ARG A 175 -15.86 -19.13 8.40
C ARG A 175 -17.20 -18.39 8.37
N ARG A 176 -17.39 -17.45 7.45
CA ARG A 176 -18.65 -16.71 7.24
C ARG A 176 -19.54 -17.37 6.19
N HIS A 177 -18.92 -18.07 5.26
CA HIS A 177 -19.51 -18.75 4.10
C HIS A 177 -19.03 -20.22 4.06
N PRO A 178 -19.54 -21.10 4.95
CA PRO A 178 -19.12 -22.51 5.01
C PRO A 178 -19.36 -23.30 3.71
N GLU A 179 -20.19 -22.78 2.81
CA GLU A 179 -20.44 -23.28 1.46
C GLU A 179 -19.23 -23.16 0.51
N ILE A 180 -18.32 -22.20 0.73
CA ILE A 180 -17.14 -21.97 -0.11
C ILE A 180 -16.32 -23.25 -0.26
N GLY A 181 -16.00 -23.62 -1.50
CA GLY A 181 -15.21 -24.81 -1.83
C GLY A 181 -15.93 -26.14 -1.56
N ARG A 182 -17.24 -26.10 -1.29
CA ARG A 182 -18.09 -27.29 -1.09
C ARG A 182 -19.31 -27.28 -2.01
N ARG A 183 -20.10 -26.19 -1.95
CA ARG A 183 -21.31 -25.96 -2.76
C ARG A 183 -21.35 -24.57 -3.39
N GLY A 184 -20.59 -23.62 -2.85
CA GLY A 184 -20.33 -22.31 -3.43
C GLY A 184 -18.91 -22.22 -4.00
N ASP A 185 -18.74 -21.29 -4.95
CA ASP A 185 -17.47 -21.06 -5.64
C ASP A 185 -16.35 -20.62 -4.69
N VAL A 186 -15.11 -20.82 -5.12
CA VAL A 186 -13.91 -20.34 -4.40
C VAL A 186 -13.64 -18.87 -4.75
N PRO A 187 -13.52 -17.97 -3.76
CA PRO A 187 -13.16 -16.58 -4.03
C PRO A 187 -11.65 -16.45 -4.29
N ILE A 188 -11.26 -15.43 -5.06
CA ILE A 188 -9.83 -15.06 -5.22
C ILE A 188 -9.55 -13.76 -4.42
N PRO A 189 -8.83 -13.83 -3.28
CA PRO A 189 -8.59 -12.66 -2.43
C PRO A 189 -7.74 -11.58 -3.08
N LEU A 190 -8.08 -10.33 -2.77
CA LEU A 190 -7.32 -9.14 -3.14
C LEU A 190 -6.35 -8.73 -2.02
N VAL A 191 -5.07 -9.03 -2.19
CA VAL A 191 -4.01 -8.68 -1.23
C VAL A 191 -2.92 -7.90 -1.95
N GLY A 192 -2.83 -6.60 -1.66
CA GLY A 192 -1.79 -5.70 -2.16
C GLY A 192 -0.69 -5.46 -1.13
N GLU A 193 0.49 -5.05 -1.59
CA GLU A 193 1.65 -4.85 -0.73
C GLU A 193 2.48 -3.59 -1.02
N CYS A 194 3.33 -3.23 -0.05
CA CYS A 194 4.49 -2.37 -0.25
C CYS A 194 5.66 -2.91 0.59
N ASP A 195 6.90 -2.57 0.25
CA ASP A 195 8.08 -3.03 1.00
C ASP A 195 8.42 -2.15 2.22
N ASP A 196 8.24 -2.68 3.44
CA ASP A 196 8.62 -2.02 4.70
C ASP A 196 10.01 -2.41 5.25
N SER A 197 10.83 -3.15 4.49
CA SER A 197 12.16 -3.69 4.88
C SER A 197 13.18 -2.68 5.42
N TRP A 198 12.97 -1.38 5.19
CA TRP A 198 13.80 -0.34 5.80
C TRP A 198 13.56 -0.22 7.31
N LEU A 199 12.30 -0.19 7.75
CA LEU A 199 11.91 -0.02 9.15
C LEU A 199 11.47 -1.31 9.84
N ASN A 200 11.16 -2.36 9.09
CA ASN A 200 10.64 -3.63 9.58
C ASN A 200 11.61 -4.78 9.27
N ASP A 201 11.75 -5.72 10.20
CA ASP A 201 12.30 -7.04 9.91
C ASP A 201 11.30 -7.83 9.05
N ILE A 202 11.28 -7.53 7.75
CA ILE A 202 10.34 -8.15 6.82
C ILE A 202 10.58 -9.67 6.69
N ALA A 203 11.84 -10.11 6.84
CA ALA A 203 12.26 -11.50 6.69
C ALA A 203 11.86 -12.39 7.89
N GLY A 204 11.75 -11.83 9.10
CA GLY A 204 11.23 -12.55 10.27
C GLY A 204 9.75 -12.94 10.17
N GLY A 205 9.01 -12.43 9.16
CA GLY A 205 7.67 -12.89 8.82
C GLY A 205 6.68 -12.75 9.97
N HIS A 206 6.50 -11.53 10.49
CA HIS A 206 5.79 -11.27 11.76
C HIS A 206 4.25 -11.31 11.69
N LEU A 207 3.66 -11.34 10.49
CA LEU A 207 2.20 -11.43 10.35
C LEU A 207 1.68 -12.85 10.59
N ARG A 208 0.47 -12.92 11.15
CA ARG A 208 -0.25 -14.15 11.50
C ARG A 208 -1.72 -13.96 11.13
N ALA A 209 -2.44 -15.05 10.87
CA ALA A 209 -3.83 -14.97 10.43
C ALA A 209 -4.73 -14.19 11.42
N GLN A 210 -4.46 -14.28 12.72
CA GLN A 210 -5.15 -13.51 13.77
C GLN A 210 -5.06 -11.99 13.55
N HIS A 211 -3.93 -11.48 13.04
CA HIS A 211 -3.77 -10.05 12.76
C HIS A 211 -4.66 -9.58 11.61
N VAL A 212 -4.90 -10.47 10.64
CA VAL A 212 -5.78 -10.21 9.48
C VAL A 212 -7.25 -10.28 9.92
N PHE A 213 -7.61 -11.27 10.74
CA PHE A 213 -8.94 -11.35 11.35
C PHE A 213 -9.24 -10.09 12.19
N GLU A 214 -8.30 -9.65 13.04
CA GLU A 214 -8.43 -8.41 13.82
C GLU A 214 -8.65 -7.17 12.94
N ALA A 215 -8.04 -7.09 11.75
CA ALA A 215 -8.22 -5.96 10.84
C ALA A 215 -9.59 -6.00 10.14
N LEU A 216 -9.99 -7.17 9.65
CA LEU A 216 -11.28 -7.40 8.99
C LEU A 216 -12.46 -7.21 9.95
N ASP A 217 -12.38 -7.80 11.15
CA ASP A 217 -13.45 -7.76 12.16
C ASP A 217 -13.61 -6.38 12.83
N ARG A 218 -12.58 -5.53 12.78
CA ARG A 218 -12.63 -4.12 13.26
C ARG A 218 -12.96 -3.11 12.16
N ALA A 219 -13.17 -3.57 10.92
CA ALA A 219 -13.46 -2.68 9.81
C ALA A 219 -14.82 -1.99 9.99
N ARG A 220 -14.83 -0.66 9.86
CA ARG A 220 -16.03 0.16 10.04
C ARG A 220 -15.98 1.43 9.20
N GLY A 221 -17.15 2.04 8.99
CA GLY A 221 -17.25 3.37 8.40
C GLY A 221 -16.84 4.48 9.39
N GLY A 222 -17.02 5.74 9.01
CA GLY A 222 -16.58 6.88 9.82
C GLY A 222 -15.08 7.16 9.66
N ARG A 223 -14.49 7.92 10.59
CA ARG A 223 -13.11 8.41 10.47
C ARG A 223 -12.09 7.26 10.37
N VAL A 224 -11.35 7.23 9.27
CA VAL A 224 -10.18 6.36 9.07
C VAL A 224 -8.99 6.91 9.85
N ARG A 225 -8.10 6.03 10.32
CA ARG A 225 -6.84 6.41 10.97
C ARG A 225 -5.72 6.40 9.93
N GLU A 226 -4.88 7.43 9.93
CA GLU A 226 -3.83 7.65 8.94
C GLU A 226 -2.43 7.60 9.58
N GLY A 227 -1.38 7.68 8.75
CA GLY A 227 0.01 7.63 9.16
C GLY A 227 0.49 6.19 9.45
N ASN A 228 1.17 6.03 10.59
CA ASN A 228 1.93 4.83 10.98
C ASN A 228 1.04 3.65 11.42
N VAL A 229 0.14 3.19 10.55
CA VAL A 229 -0.94 2.27 10.94
C VAL A 229 -1.25 1.21 9.90
N GLY A 230 -1.65 0.02 10.36
CA GLY A 230 -2.04 -1.09 9.48
C GLY A 230 -0.88 -1.53 8.60
N GLY A 231 -1.12 -1.78 7.31
CA GLY A 231 -0.04 -2.05 6.36
C GLY A 231 0.89 -0.84 6.14
N GLY A 232 0.43 0.39 6.42
CA GLY A 232 1.26 1.60 6.34
C GLY A 232 2.29 1.78 7.47
N THR A 233 2.38 0.86 8.44
CA THR A 233 3.14 1.07 9.68
C THR A 233 4.61 1.40 9.44
N GLY A 234 5.33 0.64 8.61
CA GLY A 234 6.75 0.85 8.31
C GLY A 234 7.05 1.66 7.05
N MET A 235 6.03 2.20 6.37
CA MET A 235 6.18 2.78 5.03
C MET A 235 6.75 4.20 5.03
N ILE A 236 7.44 4.56 3.95
CA ILE A 236 8.25 5.78 3.79
C ILE A 236 7.94 6.40 2.42
N THR A 237 7.56 7.67 2.34
CA THR A 237 7.34 8.36 1.06
C THR A 237 8.24 9.58 0.96
N CYS A 238 8.95 9.72 -0.16
CA CYS A 238 9.92 10.79 -0.38
C CYS A 238 10.91 10.98 0.80
N ASP A 239 11.48 9.87 1.27
CA ASP A 239 12.38 9.74 2.44
C ASP A 239 11.83 10.21 3.80
N PHE A 240 10.59 10.71 3.85
CA PHE A 240 9.86 10.99 5.09
C PHE A 240 8.97 9.82 5.49
N LYS A 241 8.64 9.74 6.78
CA LYS A 241 7.68 8.74 7.25
C LYS A 241 6.31 9.03 6.65
N ALA A 242 5.67 7.98 6.14
CA ALA A 242 4.34 8.01 5.55
C ALA A 242 3.53 6.81 6.09
N GLY A 243 2.61 6.27 5.28
CA GLY A 243 1.83 5.09 5.64
C GLY A 243 0.45 5.11 5.01
N VAL A 244 -0.59 4.86 5.81
CA VAL A 244 -1.97 4.98 5.34
C VAL A 244 -2.32 6.46 5.19
N GLY A 245 -2.86 6.85 4.04
CA GLY A 245 -3.49 8.15 3.86
C GLY A 245 -4.82 7.99 3.16
N THR A 246 -5.74 8.93 3.36
CA THR A 246 -7.04 8.89 2.69
C THR A 246 -7.55 10.30 2.35
N SER A 247 -8.51 10.37 1.46
CA SER A 247 -9.15 11.61 0.99
C SER A 247 -10.48 11.26 0.32
N SER A 248 -11.33 12.25 0.10
CA SER A 248 -12.51 12.10 -0.77
C SER A 248 -12.82 13.39 -1.51
N ARG A 249 -13.62 13.27 -2.58
CA ARG A 249 -14.23 14.37 -3.32
C ARG A 249 -15.68 14.06 -3.64
N ARG A 250 -16.54 15.06 -3.55
CA ARG A 250 -17.88 15.04 -4.13
C ARG A 250 -17.86 15.70 -5.51
N PHE A 251 -18.61 15.16 -6.45
CA PHE A 251 -18.69 15.59 -7.84
C PHE A 251 -20.07 15.27 -8.44
N GLY A 252 -20.36 15.78 -9.63
CA GLY A 252 -21.70 15.68 -10.24
C GLY A 252 -22.59 16.89 -9.91
N PRO A 253 -23.79 16.96 -10.50
CA PRO A 253 -24.70 18.08 -10.31
C PRO A 253 -25.30 18.07 -8.88
N PRO A 254 -25.79 19.22 -8.36
CA PRO A 254 -26.32 19.32 -6.99
C PRO A 254 -27.39 18.27 -6.63
N GLU A 255 -28.25 17.94 -7.58
CA GLU A 255 -29.33 16.95 -7.49
C GLU A 255 -28.85 15.48 -7.54
N MET A 256 -27.64 15.21 -8.04
CA MET A 256 -27.02 13.88 -8.11
C MET A 256 -25.53 13.98 -7.81
N SER A 257 -25.20 14.40 -6.58
CA SER A 257 -23.82 14.47 -6.09
C SER A 257 -23.32 13.07 -5.70
N TYR A 258 -22.34 12.58 -6.42
CA TYR A 258 -21.59 11.37 -6.10
C TYR A 258 -20.36 11.69 -5.23
N THR A 259 -19.79 10.66 -4.62
CA THR A 259 -18.55 10.68 -3.85
C THR A 259 -17.54 9.73 -4.49
N LEU A 260 -16.29 10.17 -4.62
CA LEU A 260 -15.13 9.31 -4.86
C LEU A 260 -14.19 9.43 -3.66
N GLY A 261 -13.89 8.29 -3.06
CA GLY A 261 -12.98 8.14 -1.93
C GLY A 261 -11.70 7.43 -2.35
N VAL A 262 -10.57 7.80 -1.75
CA VAL A 262 -9.26 7.16 -2.00
C VAL A 262 -8.59 6.83 -0.68
N LEU A 263 -7.96 5.65 -0.59
CA LEU A 263 -7.04 5.25 0.46
C LEU A 263 -5.75 4.75 -0.19
N VAL A 264 -4.61 5.23 0.29
CA VAL A 264 -3.28 4.82 -0.17
C VAL A 264 -2.51 4.10 0.92
N GLN A 265 -1.70 3.12 0.53
CA GLN A 265 -0.55 2.67 1.31
C GLN A 265 0.69 3.27 0.65
N SER A 266 1.17 4.41 1.18
CA SER A 266 2.17 5.22 0.51
C SER A 266 3.59 4.88 0.97
N ASN A 267 4.42 4.40 0.04
CA ASN A 267 5.78 3.97 0.29
C ASN A 267 6.81 4.41 -0.78
N PHE A 268 6.51 5.33 -1.70
CA PHE A 268 7.30 5.57 -2.93
C PHE A 268 8.24 6.79 -2.87
N GLY A 269 9.19 6.88 -3.81
CA GLY A 269 9.87 8.12 -4.18
C GLY A 269 10.98 8.61 -3.23
N VAL A 270 11.68 9.66 -3.68
CA VAL A 270 12.82 10.30 -3.01
C VAL A 270 12.49 11.74 -2.59
N MET A 271 13.23 12.29 -1.62
CA MET A 271 12.96 13.60 -1.02
C MET A 271 12.83 14.73 -2.05
N ASN A 272 13.80 14.88 -2.95
CA ASN A 272 13.89 15.97 -3.92
C ASN A 272 12.65 16.10 -4.84
N ASP A 273 11.98 14.99 -5.13
CA ASP A 273 10.81 14.97 -6.03
C ASP A 273 9.51 15.38 -5.34
N LEU A 274 9.48 15.44 -4.00
CA LEU A 274 8.27 15.73 -3.22
C LEU A 274 7.64 17.07 -3.60
N ARG A 275 6.39 17.00 -4.06
CA ARG A 275 5.54 18.14 -4.37
C ARG A 275 4.28 18.12 -3.51
N ILE A 276 3.88 19.31 -3.04
CA ILE A 276 2.66 19.49 -2.25
C ILE A 276 1.89 20.66 -2.86
N ALA A 277 0.68 20.39 -3.38
CA ALA A 277 -0.11 21.36 -4.15
C ALA A 277 0.72 22.08 -5.25
N GLY A 278 1.58 21.33 -5.95
CA GLY A 278 2.50 21.83 -6.98
C GLY A 278 3.80 22.47 -6.49
N VAL A 279 3.89 22.88 -5.22
CA VAL A 279 5.10 23.48 -4.64
C VAL A 279 6.19 22.39 -4.46
N PRO A 280 7.44 22.60 -4.93
CA PRO A 280 8.54 21.63 -4.82
C PRO A 280 9.13 21.64 -3.39
N VAL A 281 8.34 21.20 -2.42
CA VAL A 281 8.70 21.17 -0.98
C VAL A 281 9.96 20.36 -0.74
N GLY A 282 10.11 19.22 -1.42
CA GLY A 282 11.27 18.34 -1.33
C GLY A 282 12.61 19.03 -1.58
N GLN A 283 12.68 19.77 -2.69
CA GLN A 283 13.87 20.52 -3.11
C GLN A 283 14.30 21.61 -2.11
N VAL A 284 13.35 22.13 -1.33
CA VAL A 284 13.64 23.15 -0.31
C VAL A 284 14.12 22.50 0.98
N LEU A 285 13.47 21.42 1.41
CA LEU A 285 13.83 20.70 2.64
C LEU A 285 15.15 19.92 2.53
N GLU A 286 15.53 19.44 1.34
CA GLU A 286 16.65 18.50 1.17
C GLU A 286 17.98 18.95 1.80
N ARG A 287 18.24 20.26 1.83
CA ARG A 287 19.43 20.87 2.45
C ARG A 287 19.53 20.60 3.95
N ASP A 288 18.40 20.60 4.65
CA ASP A 288 18.33 20.35 6.10
C ASP A 288 18.47 18.85 6.44
N TYR A 289 18.45 18.00 5.42
CA TYR A 289 18.63 16.55 5.50
C TYR A 289 19.89 16.06 4.75
N GLU A 290 20.90 16.91 4.58
CA GLU A 290 22.23 16.49 4.12
C GLU A 290 22.86 15.49 5.10
N GLY A 291 23.44 14.41 4.59
CA GLY A 291 24.07 13.36 5.39
C GLY A 291 23.12 12.43 6.16
N TYR A 292 21.81 12.68 6.14
CA TYR A 292 20.80 11.76 6.67
C TYR A 292 20.75 10.47 5.82
N ASP A 293 20.66 9.30 6.47
CA ASP A 293 20.63 8.01 5.77
C ASP A 293 19.23 7.71 5.19
N ARG A 294 19.20 7.32 3.92
CA ARG A 294 18.00 7.22 3.08
C ARG A 294 18.02 5.92 2.29
N ARG A 295 16.86 5.53 1.74
CA ARG A 295 16.78 4.38 0.84
C ARG A 295 17.57 4.69 -0.45
N ARG A 296 18.63 3.92 -0.72
CA ARG A 296 19.46 4.09 -1.94
C ARG A 296 19.16 3.12 -3.08
N VAL A 297 18.61 1.95 -2.75
CA VAL A 297 18.35 0.84 -3.70
C VAL A 297 16.86 0.56 -3.84
N ASN A 298 16.10 0.76 -2.75
CA ASN A 298 14.66 0.56 -2.73
C ASN A 298 13.95 1.84 -3.16
N TYR A 299 13.33 1.82 -4.34
CA TYR A 299 12.56 2.92 -4.92
C TYR A 299 11.20 3.17 -4.24
N GLY A 300 10.79 2.24 -3.37
CA GLY A 300 9.52 2.27 -2.68
C GLY A 300 8.39 1.59 -3.45
N SER A 301 7.14 1.90 -3.12
CA SER A 301 5.94 1.35 -3.78
C SER A 301 4.70 2.16 -3.38
N ILE A 302 3.57 1.97 -4.05
CA ILE A 302 2.28 2.47 -3.56
C ILE A 302 1.11 1.65 -4.12
N ILE A 303 0.24 1.21 -3.22
CA ILE A 303 -1.09 0.71 -3.59
C ILE A 303 -2.12 1.82 -3.37
N VAL A 304 -2.89 2.13 -4.41
CA VAL A 304 -4.02 3.07 -4.35
C VAL A 304 -5.32 2.29 -4.48
N VAL A 305 -6.15 2.36 -3.44
CA VAL A 305 -7.52 1.84 -3.46
C VAL A 305 -8.49 3.00 -3.58
N PHE A 306 -9.37 2.99 -4.58
CA PHE A 306 -10.45 3.96 -4.71
C PHE A 306 -11.83 3.31 -4.65
N ALA A 307 -12.81 4.05 -4.15
CA ALA A 307 -14.21 3.65 -4.10
C ALA A 307 -15.08 4.80 -4.61
N THR A 308 -16.25 4.50 -5.18
CA THR A 308 -17.24 5.53 -5.51
C THR A 308 -18.66 4.99 -5.46
N ASP A 309 -19.62 5.86 -5.15
CA ASP A 309 -21.06 5.59 -5.24
C ASP A 309 -21.65 5.98 -6.62
N ALA A 310 -20.81 6.45 -7.55
CA ALA A 310 -21.20 6.66 -8.94
C ALA A 310 -21.37 5.32 -9.67
N PRO A 311 -22.49 5.11 -10.39
CA PRO A 311 -22.71 3.88 -11.13
C PRO A 311 -21.79 3.85 -12.36
N LEU A 312 -20.84 2.90 -12.38
CA LEU A 312 -19.81 2.82 -13.40
C LEU A 312 -19.63 1.38 -13.89
N LEU A 313 -19.21 1.27 -15.16
CA LEU A 313 -18.81 0.01 -15.78
C LEU A 313 -17.32 -0.30 -15.52
N PRO A 314 -16.86 -1.56 -15.62
CA PRO A 314 -15.46 -1.94 -15.36
C PRO A 314 -14.45 -1.10 -16.13
N LYS A 315 -14.72 -0.84 -17.41
CA LYS A 315 -13.84 -0.05 -18.29
C LYS A 315 -13.80 1.44 -17.91
N GLN A 316 -14.83 1.95 -17.23
CA GLN A 316 -14.81 3.29 -16.67
C GLN A 316 -13.95 3.33 -15.41
N LEU A 317 -14.05 2.32 -14.52
CA LEU A 317 -13.17 2.18 -13.34
C LEU A 317 -11.69 2.03 -13.72
N GLU A 318 -11.34 1.28 -14.77
CA GLU A 318 -9.98 1.23 -15.33
C GLU A 318 -9.48 2.63 -15.76
N ARG A 319 -10.37 3.45 -16.36
CA ARG A 319 -10.06 4.84 -16.70
C ARG A 319 -9.87 5.70 -15.46
N ILE A 320 -10.58 5.44 -14.36
CA ILE A 320 -10.40 6.13 -13.07
C ILE A 320 -9.07 5.75 -12.43
N ALA A 321 -8.70 4.47 -12.44
CA ALA A 321 -7.42 3.98 -11.94
C ALA A 321 -6.23 4.71 -12.63
N LYS A 322 -6.34 4.93 -13.94
CA LYS A 322 -5.40 5.75 -14.75
C LYS A 322 -5.38 7.24 -14.38
N ARG A 323 -6.38 7.78 -13.69
CA ARG A 323 -6.41 9.17 -13.19
C ARG A 323 -5.80 9.27 -11.80
N CYS A 324 -5.98 8.28 -10.94
CA CYS A 324 -5.26 8.20 -9.67
C CYS A 324 -3.73 8.23 -9.89
N ALA A 325 -3.23 7.53 -10.92
CA ALA A 325 -1.83 7.60 -11.35
C ALA A 325 -1.33 9.03 -11.66
N LEU A 326 -2.16 9.88 -12.26
CA LEU A 326 -1.81 11.30 -12.47
C LEU A 326 -1.77 12.09 -11.16
N GLY A 327 -2.56 11.70 -10.16
CA GLY A 327 -2.48 12.22 -8.78
C GLY A 327 -1.17 11.85 -8.09
N LEU A 328 -0.65 10.63 -8.31
CA LEU A 328 0.68 10.22 -7.83
C LEU A 328 1.79 11.08 -8.45
N GLY A 329 1.73 11.30 -9.78
CA GLY A 329 2.68 12.16 -10.49
C GLY A 329 2.71 13.60 -9.97
N ARG A 330 1.58 14.14 -9.49
CA ARG A 330 1.53 15.48 -8.88
C ARG A 330 2.26 15.60 -7.55
N VAL A 331 2.46 14.48 -6.82
CA VAL A 331 3.19 14.45 -5.54
C VAL A 331 4.68 14.13 -5.74
N GLY A 332 5.09 13.73 -6.95
CA GLY A 332 6.47 13.43 -7.30
C GLY A 332 6.75 11.99 -7.74
N SER A 333 5.72 11.15 -7.92
CA SER A 333 5.96 9.81 -8.49
C SER A 333 6.44 9.92 -9.95
N MET A 334 7.47 9.13 -10.26
CA MET A 334 7.90 8.82 -11.63
C MET A 334 7.72 7.34 -11.99
N ALA A 335 7.05 6.54 -11.15
CA ALA A 335 6.92 5.09 -11.30
C ALA A 335 8.27 4.40 -11.58
N ALA A 336 9.25 4.69 -10.71
CA ALA A 336 10.63 4.24 -10.88
C ALA A 336 10.75 2.71 -10.99
N HIS A 337 11.82 2.22 -11.61
CA HIS A 337 11.99 0.82 -12.04
C HIS A 337 11.52 -0.24 -11.03
N GLY A 338 11.98 -0.17 -9.78
CA GLY A 338 11.61 -1.10 -8.72
C GLY A 338 10.42 -0.67 -7.85
N SER A 339 9.60 0.30 -8.31
CA SER A 339 8.45 0.83 -7.56
C SER A 339 7.14 0.21 -8.06
N GLY A 340 6.59 -0.74 -7.31
CA GLY A 340 5.26 -1.29 -7.56
C GLY A 340 4.20 -0.22 -7.33
N GLU A 341 3.60 0.30 -8.40
CA GLU A 341 2.57 1.34 -8.36
C GLU A 341 1.30 0.82 -9.01
N ILE A 342 0.40 0.29 -8.18
CA ILE A 342 -0.78 -0.46 -8.60
C ILE A 342 -2.03 0.20 -8.02
N ILE A 343 -2.99 0.47 -8.90
CA ILE A 343 -4.24 1.12 -8.56
C ILE A 343 -5.39 0.16 -8.81
N LEU A 344 -6.28 -0.01 -7.83
CA LEU A 344 -7.53 -0.76 -7.98
C LEU A 344 -8.68 -0.03 -7.30
N GLY A 345 -9.91 -0.33 -7.71
CA GLY A 345 -11.08 0.27 -7.08
C GLY A 345 -12.39 -0.29 -7.57
N PHE A 346 -13.48 0.21 -6.99
CA PHE A 346 -14.82 -0.32 -7.17
C PHE A 346 -15.92 0.76 -7.11
N SER A 347 -17.06 0.45 -7.72
CA SER A 347 -18.32 1.21 -7.61
C SER A 347 -19.29 0.45 -6.70
N THR A 348 -19.81 1.10 -5.66
CA THR A 348 -20.76 0.48 -4.70
C THR A 348 -22.22 0.47 -5.18
N THR A 349 -22.52 1.11 -6.32
CA THR A 349 -23.90 1.31 -6.79
C THR A 349 -24.53 0.06 -7.42
N ASN A 350 -23.76 -0.65 -8.24
CA ASN A 350 -24.23 -1.84 -8.96
C ASN A 350 -23.78 -3.09 -8.19
N ILE A 351 -24.73 -3.76 -7.54
CA ILE A 351 -24.49 -5.04 -6.85
C ILE A 351 -24.83 -6.20 -7.80
N VAL A 352 -23.88 -7.11 -7.98
CA VAL A 352 -23.98 -8.29 -8.84
C VAL A 352 -24.07 -9.54 -7.96
N PRO A 353 -25.27 -10.10 -7.72
CA PRO A 353 -25.42 -11.23 -6.81
C PRO A 353 -24.59 -12.42 -7.29
N ARG A 354 -23.94 -13.13 -6.35
CA ARG A 354 -23.19 -14.37 -6.60
C ARG A 354 -24.05 -15.42 -7.31
N HIS A 355 -25.32 -15.52 -6.93
CA HIS A 355 -26.31 -16.43 -7.50
C HIS A 355 -27.47 -15.65 -8.18
N PRO A 356 -27.30 -15.20 -9.45
CA PRO A 356 -28.36 -14.49 -10.17
C PRO A 356 -29.52 -15.43 -10.55
N VAL A 357 -30.73 -14.88 -10.62
CA VAL A 357 -31.92 -15.58 -11.11
C VAL A 357 -32.22 -15.15 -12.55
N GLY A 358 -32.24 -16.12 -13.48
CA GLY A 358 -32.47 -15.85 -14.90
C GLY A 358 -31.18 -15.54 -15.67
N TRP A 359 -31.33 -15.24 -16.96
CA TRP A 359 -30.22 -15.12 -17.92
C TRP A 359 -29.62 -13.71 -18.03
N THR A 360 -30.30 -12.69 -17.51
CA THR A 360 -29.98 -11.28 -17.76
C THR A 360 -30.14 -10.44 -16.50
N GLY A 361 -29.25 -9.44 -16.35
CA GLY A 361 -29.34 -8.39 -15.35
C GLY A 361 -29.42 -7.01 -16.00
N SER A 362 -29.55 -5.96 -15.20
CA SER A 362 -29.47 -4.57 -15.64
C SER A 362 -28.47 -3.82 -14.78
N LEU A 363 -27.65 -2.98 -15.41
CA LEU A 363 -26.71 -2.08 -14.75
C LEU A 363 -27.11 -0.65 -15.09
N VAL A 364 -27.12 0.22 -14.08
CA VAL A 364 -27.12 1.67 -14.32
C VAL A 364 -25.68 2.12 -14.53
N TYR A 365 -25.46 3.16 -15.35
CA TYR A 365 -24.13 3.72 -15.54
C TYR A 365 -24.17 5.20 -15.91
N VAL A 366 -23.16 5.96 -15.47
CA VAL A 366 -22.94 7.34 -15.91
C VAL A 366 -22.48 7.34 -17.37
N HIS A 367 -23.14 8.10 -18.23
CA HIS A 367 -22.67 8.28 -19.62
C HIS A 367 -21.29 8.95 -19.65
N ASP A 368 -20.42 8.46 -20.54
CA ASP A 368 -19.01 8.82 -20.61
C ASP A 368 -18.72 10.34 -20.68
N GLN A 369 -19.61 11.10 -21.31
CA GLN A 369 -19.55 12.56 -21.44
C GLN A 369 -19.53 13.28 -20.08
N HIS A 370 -20.08 12.66 -19.03
CA HIS A 370 -20.12 13.22 -17.67
C HIS A 370 -18.97 12.75 -16.76
N THR A 371 -18.00 11.97 -17.29
CA THR A 371 -16.88 11.44 -16.48
C THR A 371 -15.76 12.45 -16.18
N ARG A 372 -15.85 13.69 -16.67
CA ARG A 372 -14.84 14.74 -16.48
C ARG A 372 -14.55 15.00 -14.99
N ASP A 373 -15.59 15.27 -14.20
CA ASP A 373 -15.41 15.69 -12.81
C ASP A 373 -14.99 14.51 -11.93
N LEU A 374 -15.38 13.29 -12.31
CA LEU A 374 -14.90 12.03 -11.73
C LEU A 374 -13.39 11.83 -11.97
N TYR A 375 -12.85 12.25 -13.13
CA TYR A 375 -11.40 12.21 -13.38
C TYR A 375 -10.65 13.21 -12.50
N GLU A 376 -11.19 14.42 -12.33
CA GLU A 376 -10.61 15.41 -11.44
C GLU A 376 -10.68 14.97 -9.98
N ALA A 377 -11.83 14.42 -9.55
CA ALA A 377 -12.02 13.82 -8.23
C ALA A 377 -10.94 12.77 -7.93
N ALA A 378 -10.66 11.87 -8.88
CA ALA A 378 -9.65 10.83 -8.72
C ALA A 378 -8.22 11.39 -8.58
N ILE A 379 -7.86 12.40 -9.38
CA ILE A 379 -6.55 13.06 -9.31
C ILE A 379 -6.40 13.77 -7.96
N GLU A 380 -7.37 14.62 -7.59
CA GLU A 380 -7.31 15.42 -6.37
C GLU A 380 -7.38 14.57 -5.10
N ALA A 381 -8.23 13.53 -5.07
CA ALA A 381 -8.33 12.63 -3.93
C ALA A 381 -7.05 11.81 -3.76
N THR A 382 -6.42 11.35 -4.85
CA THR A 382 -5.15 10.60 -4.74
C THR A 382 -4.00 11.50 -4.30
N GLU A 383 -3.87 12.70 -4.88
CA GLU A 383 -2.87 13.70 -4.47
C GLU A 383 -2.99 14.03 -2.98
N GLU A 384 -4.21 14.33 -2.50
CA GLU A 384 -4.43 14.64 -1.09
C GLU A 384 -4.32 13.42 -0.17
N ALA A 385 -4.65 12.20 -0.61
CA ALA A 385 -4.48 11.00 0.21
C ALA A 385 -2.99 10.73 0.51
N VAL A 386 -2.11 10.87 -0.50
CA VAL A 386 -0.65 10.75 -0.28
C VAL A 386 -0.15 11.83 0.67
N VAL A 387 -0.53 13.09 0.45
CA VAL A 387 -0.11 14.20 1.35
C VAL A 387 -0.66 14.01 2.77
N ASN A 388 -1.90 13.53 2.96
CA ASN A 388 -2.43 13.21 4.28
C ASN A 388 -1.66 12.07 4.97
N SER A 389 -1.11 11.10 4.22
CA SER A 389 -0.25 10.05 4.81
C SER A 389 1.03 10.62 5.43
N LEU A 390 1.68 11.58 4.75
CA LEU A 390 2.88 12.30 5.20
C LEU A 390 2.57 13.23 6.38
N PHE A 391 1.41 13.90 6.35
CA PHE A 391 0.98 14.80 7.40
C PHE A 391 0.64 14.06 8.70
N ALA A 392 -0.08 12.94 8.60
CA ALA A 392 -0.49 12.14 9.76
C ALA A 392 0.64 11.28 10.36
N ALA A 393 1.68 10.95 9.59
CA ALA A 393 2.79 10.11 10.04
C ALA A 393 3.71 10.81 11.07
N GLU A 394 4.15 10.04 12.06
CA GLU A 394 5.09 10.48 13.11
C GLU A 394 6.48 9.87 12.87
N SER A 395 7.56 10.51 13.32
CA SER A 395 8.91 9.93 13.18
C SER A 395 9.00 8.54 13.81
N MET A 396 9.77 7.65 13.20
CA MET A 396 9.83 6.24 13.61
C MET A 396 11.25 5.69 13.59
N SER A 397 11.69 5.11 14.71
CA SER A 397 12.81 4.17 14.74
C SER A 397 12.32 2.74 14.52
N GLY A 398 13.11 1.94 13.81
CA GLY A 398 12.78 0.57 13.41
C GLY A 398 14.00 -0.35 13.32
N PHE A 399 13.88 -1.36 12.48
CA PHE A 399 14.86 -2.42 12.28
C PHE A 399 16.28 -1.90 11.99
N LEU A 400 17.29 -2.63 12.49
CA LEU A 400 18.70 -2.26 12.47
C LEU A 400 19.01 -0.88 13.09
N GLY A 401 18.15 -0.36 13.98
CA GLY A 401 18.32 0.94 14.63
C GLY A 401 18.10 2.13 13.71
N ARG A 402 17.59 1.92 12.49
CA ARG A 402 17.27 2.99 11.54
C ARG A 402 16.21 3.93 12.10
N TYR A 403 16.25 5.18 11.65
CA TYR A 403 15.29 6.22 11.99
C TYR A 403 14.77 6.87 10.72
N VAL A 404 13.49 7.23 10.69
CA VAL A 404 12.86 8.02 9.63
C VAL A 404 12.08 9.19 10.23
N PRO A 405 12.34 10.44 9.83
CA PRO A 405 11.63 11.61 10.33
C PRO A 405 10.23 11.73 9.73
N SER A 406 9.27 12.21 10.50
CA SER A 406 8.03 12.75 9.93
C SER A 406 8.32 14.02 9.11
N LEU A 407 7.48 14.31 8.12
CA LEU A 407 7.50 15.58 7.40
C LEU A 407 7.42 16.78 8.40
N PRO A 408 8.31 17.77 8.34
CA PRO A 408 8.32 18.90 9.28
C PRO A 408 7.25 19.93 8.90
N LEU A 409 6.07 19.85 9.53
CA LEU A 409 4.89 20.58 9.07
C LEU A 409 4.99 22.10 9.19
N ASP A 410 5.77 22.62 10.12
CA ASP A 410 5.97 24.06 10.29
C ASP A 410 6.86 24.63 9.17
N ASP A 411 7.93 23.91 8.79
CA ASP A 411 8.76 24.26 7.64
C ASP A 411 7.95 24.17 6.33
N VAL A 412 7.13 23.11 6.17
CA VAL A 412 6.20 23.00 5.04
C VAL A 412 5.26 24.21 4.97
N ARG A 413 4.66 24.62 6.10
CA ARG A 413 3.79 25.80 6.16
C ARG A 413 4.53 27.09 5.77
N GLN A 414 5.76 27.26 6.22
CA GLN A 414 6.59 28.40 5.83
C GLN A 414 6.92 28.38 4.32
N ILE A 415 7.21 27.21 3.77
CA ILE A 415 7.46 27.01 2.34
C ILE A 415 6.21 27.36 1.52
N MET A 416 5.03 26.84 1.89
CA MET A 416 3.75 27.13 1.21
C MET A 416 3.44 28.64 1.25
N ALA A 417 3.51 29.25 2.44
CA ALA A 417 3.27 30.69 2.61
C ALA A 417 4.22 31.56 1.78
N SER A 418 5.51 31.18 1.67
CA SER A 418 6.49 31.89 0.84
C SER A 418 6.20 31.85 -0.67
N ARG A 419 5.34 30.92 -1.10
CA ARG A 419 4.89 30.73 -2.49
C ARG A 419 3.47 31.25 -2.74
N GLY A 420 2.82 31.84 -1.73
CA GLY A 420 1.45 32.35 -1.83
C GLY A 420 0.39 31.24 -1.87
N CYS A 421 0.64 30.12 -1.20
CA CYS A 421 -0.24 28.93 -1.14
C CYS A 421 -0.68 28.60 0.29
#